data_AF-A0A3C0MET7-F1
#
_entry.id   AF-A0A3C0MET7-F1
#
_cell.length_a   1.000
_cell.length_b   1.000
_cell.length_c   1.000
_cell.angle_alpha   90.00
_cell.angle_beta   90.00
_cell.angle_gamma   90.00
#
_symmetry.space_group_name_H-M   'P 1'
#
loop_
_entity.id
_entity.type
_entity.pdbx_description
1 polymer ?
#
loop_
_entity_poly.entity_id
_entity_poly.type
_entity_poly.pdbx_seq_one_letter_code
_entity_poly.pdbx_strand_id
1 'polypeptide(L)'
;AAFDGLNLTWDTLEGLVKHNGPLTGALASPKNLQKPLPLAIAEYIARHDLEVHTFAGPEAQVAALSDDIAYNNHDIDDGLRAGLFTIDELRSVPVVDQVFAAVLDFYPKLDTKRLVHESVRRLISLMIDDVVAETRRRVALHKPDSADAVRALDTPLVSFSTGMAAQEALLKRFLFQRMYRHYKVNRMTLKARRTVMDLFTVLLTEPGVLPPEWAALTQGPKSKQTARVVCDYIAGMTDLFAFQEHRRLFDLSANE
;
A
#
# COMPACT_ATOMS: atom_id res chain seq x y z
N ALA A 1 -32.29 3.81 5.90
CA ALA A 1 -31.24 3.28 6.80
C ALA A 1 -30.99 4.31 7.90
N ALA A 2 -30.50 3.91 9.08
CA ALA A 2 -30.21 4.84 10.18
C ALA A 2 -28.87 5.60 10.02
N PHE A 3 -28.00 5.09 9.13
CA PHE A 3 -26.69 5.66 8.82
C PHE A 3 -26.29 5.28 7.39
N ASP A 4 -25.30 5.99 6.85
CA ASP A 4 -24.63 5.67 5.58
C ASP A 4 -23.31 4.94 5.83
N GLY A 5 -22.84 4.18 4.84
CA GLY A 5 -21.58 3.44 4.92
C GLY A 5 -21.66 2.20 5.83
N LEU A 6 -20.53 1.84 6.44
CA LEU A 6 -20.35 0.56 7.16
C LEU A 6 -20.46 0.67 8.69
N ASN A 7 -20.58 1.88 9.25
CA ASN A 7 -20.65 2.12 10.70
C ASN A 7 -19.54 1.38 11.49
N LEU A 8 -18.31 1.52 11.01
CA LEU A 8 -17.14 0.89 11.62
C LEU A 8 -16.81 1.55 12.97
N THR A 9 -16.12 0.81 13.83
CA THR A 9 -15.62 1.34 15.10
C THR A 9 -14.58 2.43 14.88
N TRP A 10 -14.42 3.29 15.89
CA TRP A 10 -13.40 4.34 15.88
C TRP A 10 -12.00 3.76 15.61
N ASP A 11 -11.61 2.69 16.32
CA ASP A 11 -10.29 2.07 16.17
C ASP A 11 -10.02 1.52 14.76
N THR A 12 -11.06 1.01 14.09
CA THR A 12 -10.92 0.50 12.71
C THR A 12 -10.64 1.64 11.73
N LEU A 13 -11.36 2.76 11.88
CA LEU A 13 -11.20 3.94 11.03
C LEU A 13 -9.87 4.66 11.30
N GLU A 14 -9.53 4.77 12.58
CA GLU A 14 -8.26 5.28 13.06
C GLU A 14 -7.09 4.51 12.44
N GLY A 15 -7.10 3.18 12.58
CA GLY A 15 -6.07 2.31 12.01
C GLY A 15 -5.95 2.47 10.51
N LEU A 16 -7.06 2.53 9.77
CA LEU A 16 -7.04 2.75 8.32
C LEU A 16 -6.36 4.08 7.95
N VAL A 17 -6.58 5.14 8.72
CA VAL A 17 -6.04 6.47 8.45
C VAL A 17 -4.57 6.63 8.89
N LYS A 18 -4.20 6.05 10.03
CA LYS A 18 -2.92 6.31 10.72
C LYS A 18 -1.95 5.12 10.75
N HIS A 19 -2.25 3.98 10.12
CA HIS A 19 -1.38 2.78 10.15
C HIS A 19 0.09 3.04 9.80
N ASN A 20 0.37 4.01 8.92
CA ASN A 20 1.73 4.43 8.54
C ASN A 20 2.32 5.57 9.40
N GLY A 21 1.69 5.85 10.55
CA GLY A 21 2.07 6.90 11.48
C GLY A 21 1.23 8.19 11.37
N PRO A 22 1.57 9.19 12.18
CA PRO A 22 0.84 10.47 12.24
C PRO A 22 0.86 11.21 10.90
N LEU A 23 -0.27 11.84 10.57
CA LEU A 23 -0.43 12.66 9.36
C LEU A 23 -0.13 14.14 9.60
N THR A 24 -0.27 14.60 10.84
CA THR A 24 0.01 15.99 11.25
C THR A 24 0.83 16.04 12.55
N GLY A 25 1.24 17.24 12.98
CA GLY A 25 1.97 17.44 14.23
C GLY A 25 3.47 17.13 14.12
N ALA A 26 4.16 17.21 15.27
CA ALA A 26 5.61 17.09 15.36
C ALA A 26 6.14 15.67 15.06
N LEU A 27 5.29 14.66 15.22
CA LEU A 27 5.64 13.24 15.02
C LEU A 27 5.37 12.76 13.58
N ALA A 28 4.75 13.59 12.74
CA ALA A 28 4.48 13.23 11.36
C ALA A 28 5.75 13.17 10.51
N SER A 29 5.80 12.20 9.60
CA SER A 29 6.93 12.09 8.66
C SER A 29 7.03 13.35 7.77
N PRO A 30 8.24 13.73 7.31
CA PRO A 30 8.39 14.86 6.39
C PRO A 30 7.54 14.73 5.12
N LYS A 31 7.31 13.49 4.66
CA LYS A 31 6.46 13.18 3.49
C LYS A 31 5.00 13.56 3.75
N ASN A 32 4.50 13.34 4.96
CA ASN A 32 3.13 13.69 5.35
C ASN A 32 2.99 15.21 5.47
N LEU A 33 3.98 15.89 6.07
CA LEU A 33 3.95 17.35 6.24
C LEU A 33 4.07 18.15 4.93
N GLN A 34 4.59 17.55 3.87
CA GLN A 34 4.71 18.18 2.55
C GLN A 34 3.38 18.29 1.79
N LYS A 35 2.33 17.60 2.22
CA LYS A 35 1.06 17.53 1.50
C LYS A 35 -0.10 17.88 2.41
N PRO A 36 -1.15 18.55 1.90
CA PRO A 36 -2.39 18.68 2.66
C PRO A 36 -2.99 17.30 2.91
N LEU A 37 -3.79 17.18 3.98
CA LEU A 37 -4.57 15.99 4.24
C LEU A 37 -5.45 15.66 3.02
N PRO A 38 -5.58 14.38 2.63
CA PRO A 38 -6.56 13.96 1.64
C PRO A 38 -7.95 14.47 2.02
N LEU A 39 -8.69 15.04 1.05
CA LEU A 39 -9.97 15.70 1.31
C LEU A 39 -10.94 14.84 2.12
N ALA A 40 -11.08 13.57 1.76
CA ALA A 40 -11.97 12.64 2.47
C ALA A 40 -11.61 12.47 3.95
N ILE A 41 -10.31 12.43 4.27
CA ILE A 41 -9.84 12.37 5.66
C ILE A 41 -10.15 13.69 6.37
N ALA A 42 -9.81 14.82 5.74
CA ALA A 42 -10.06 16.15 6.32
C ALA A 42 -11.55 16.41 6.61
N GLU A 43 -12.44 16.03 5.69
CA GLU A 43 -13.89 16.14 5.87
C GLU A 43 -14.42 15.20 6.96
N TYR A 44 -13.88 13.99 7.05
CA TYR A 44 -14.29 13.01 8.05
C TYR A 44 -13.89 13.45 9.47
N ILE A 45 -12.61 13.81 9.66
CA ILE A 45 -12.08 14.17 10.98
C ILE A 45 -12.69 15.47 11.54
N ALA A 46 -13.24 16.33 10.68
CA ALA A 46 -13.99 17.51 11.11
C ALA A 46 -15.29 17.16 11.86
N ARG A 47 -15.81 15.94 11.66
CA ARG A 47 -17.03 15.44 12.32
C ARG A 47 -16.71 14.44 13.43
N HIS A 48 -15.63 13.68 13.26
CA HIS A 48 -15.23 12.60 14.15
C HIS A 48 -13.71 12.54 14.21
N ASP A 49 -13.13 13.16 15.23
CA ASP A 49 -11.67 13.26 15.34
C ASP A 49 -11.03 11.89 15.52
N LEU A 50 -10.08 11.57 14.65
CA LEU A 50 -9.30 10.33 14.64
C LEU A 50 -7.88 10.54 15.21
N GLU A 51 -7.62 11.71 15.80
CA GLU A 51 -6.33 12.05 16.41
C GLU A 51 -5.18 11.87 15.43
N VAL A 52 -5.28 12.46 14.23
CA VAL A 52 -4.32 12.32 13.12
C VAL A 52 -2.89 12.81 13.41
N HIS A 53 -2.67 13.36 14.60
CA HIS A 53 -1.37 13.82 15.10
C HIS A 53 -0.66 12.80 16.01
N THR A 54 -1.34 11.71 16.43
CA THR A 54 -0.79 10.63 17.26
C THR A 54 -0.52 9.37 16.43
N PHE A 55 0.18 8.38 16.99
CA PHE A 55 0.35 7.08 16.34
C PHE A 55 -0.97 6.30 16.32
N ALA A 56 -1.00 5.23 15.52
CA ALA A 56 -2.13 4.31 15.51
C ALA A 56 -2.12 3.33 16.69
N GLY A 57 -3.25 2.70 16.96
CA GLY A 57 -3.33 1.58 17.91
C GLY A 57 -2.36 0.43 17.52
N PRO A 58 -1.97 -0.43 18.48
CA PRO A 58 -0.96 -1.47 18.25
C PRO A 58 -1.35 -2.45 17.14
N GLU A 59 -2.61 -2.81 17.01
CA GLU A 59 -3.11 -3.71 15.95
C GLU A 59 -2.94 -3.10 14.56
N ALA A 60 -3.18 -1.79 14.41
CA ALA A 60 -2.98 -1.09 13.14
C ALA A 60 -1.49 -1.01 12.78
N GLN A 61 -0.60 -0.84 13.77
CA GLN A 61 0.84 -0.89 13.55
C GLN A 61 1.30 -2.30 13.13
N VAL A 62 0.75 -3.37 13.72
CA VAL A 62 0.99 -4.76 13.28
C VAL A 62 0.51 -4.96 11.85
N ALA A 63 -0.69 -4.47 11.51
CA ALA A 63 -1.25 -4.59 10.16
C ALA A 63 -0.35 -3.91 9.12
N ALA A 64 0.15 -2.71 9.41
CA ALA A 64 1.07 -1.98 8.51
C ALA A 64 2.35 -2.78 8.21
N LEU A 65 3.01 -3.31 9.26
CA LEU A 65 4.22 -4.09 9.08
C LEU A 65 3.96 -5.45 8.43
N SER A 66 2.80 -6.04 8.70
CA SER A 66 2.41 -7.30 8.06
C SER A 66 2.22 -7.12 6.55
N ASP A 67 1.63 -6.01 6.13
CA ASP A 67 1.49 -5.64 4.71
C ASP A 67 2.85 -5.43 4.05
N ASP A 68 3.75 -4.66 4.70
CA ASP A 68 5.13 -4.46 4.23
C ASP A 68 5.89 -5.80 4.05
N ILE A 69 5.77 -6.72 5.01
CA ILE A 69 6.40 -8.05 4.95
C ILE A 69 5.81 -8.85 3.78
N ALA A 70 4.48 -8.91 3.67
CA ALA A 70 3.82 -9.68 2.63
C ALA A 70 4.16 -9.15 1.24
N TYR A 71 4.04 -7.84 1.03
CA TYR A 71 4.25 -7.20 -0.26
C TYR A 71 5.69 -7.37 -0.77
N ASN A 72 6.69 -7.03 0.05
CA ASN A 72 8.10 -7.18 -0.31
C ASN A 72 8.45 -8.63 -0.70
N ASN A 73 7.91 -9.62 0.01
CA ASN A 73 8.22 -11.03 -0.22
C ASN A 73 7.46 -11.63 -1.41
N HIS A 74 6.20 -11.26 -1.62
CA HIS A 74 5.45 -11.67 -2.81
C HIS A 74 6.06 -11.07 -4.09
N ASP A 75 6.53 -9.83 -4.04
CA ASP A 75 7.19 -9.19 -5.18
C ASP A 75 8.51 -9.86 -5.57
N ILE A 76 9.20 -10.53 -4.64
CA ILE A 76 10.35 -11.39 -4.97
C ILE A 76 9.89 -12.54 -5.86
N ASP A 77 8.85 -13.27 -5.45
CA ASP A 77 8.35 -14.44 -6.20
C ASP A 77 7.82 -14.01 -7.58
N ASP A 78 7.01 -12.94 -7.62
CA ASP A 78 6.45 -12.39 -8.85
C ASP A 78 7.54 -11.85 -9.79
N GLY A 79 8.54 -11.15 -9.24
CA GLY A 79 9.66 -10.62 -10.00
C GLY A 79 10.53 -11.70 -10.65
N LEU A 80 10.82 -12.78 -9.92
CA LEU A 80 11.54 -13.94 -10.43
C LEU A 80 10.70 -14.70 -11.47
N ARG A 81 9.42 -14.93 -11.19
CA ARG A 81 8.49 -15.63 -12.08
C ARG A 81 8.27 -14.88 -13.40
N ALA A 82 8.21 -13.56 -13.35
CA ALA A 82 8.10 -12.69 -14.53
C ALA A 82 9.43 -12.48 -15.27
N GLY A 83 10.54 -13.01 -14.74
CA GLY A 83 11.88 -12.87 -15.31
C GLY A 83 12.36 -11.42 -15.35
N LEU A 84 12.02 -10.63 -14.33
CA LEU A 84 12.45 -9.22 -14.21
C LEU A 84 13.88 -9.10 -13.67
N PHE A 85 14.30 -10.08 -12.88
CA PHE A 85 15.66 -10.25 -12.37
C PHE A 85 15.90 -11.74 -12.07
N THR A 86 17.16 -12.11 -11.88
CA THR A 86 17.60 -13.48 -11.55
C THR A 86 17.80 -13.67 -10.04
N ILE A 87 17.90 -14.93 -9.60
CA ILE A 87 18.27 -15.26 -8.21
C ILE A 87 19.64 -14.69 -7.86
N ASP A 88 20.61 -14.78 -8.77
CA ASP A 88 21.95 -14.25 -8.53
C ASP A 88 21.97 -12.74 -8.33
N GLU A 89 21.15 -11.99 -9.08
CA GLU A 89 20.97 -10.56 -8.85
C GLU A 89 20.30 -10.28 -7.52
N LEU A 90 19.25 -11.04 -7.16
CA LEU A 90 18.54 -10.89 -5.89
C LEU A 90 19.45 -11.14 -4.68
N ARG A 91 20.36 -12.11 -4.78
CA ARG A 91 21.37 -12.43 -3.76
C ARG A 91 22.43 -11.34 -3.56
N SER A 92 22.36 -10.23 -4.30
CA SER A 92 23.10 -9.01 -3.94
C SER A 92 22.62 -8.37 -2.64
N VAL A 93 21.40 -8.68 -2.19
CA VAL A 93 20.84 -8.21 -0.92
C VAL A 93 21.30 -9.13 0.21
N PRO A 94 22.01 -8.63 1.25
CA PRO A 94 22.69 -9.49 2.22
C PRO A 94 21.78 -10.46 2.98
N VAL A 95 20.64 -9.98 3.49
CA VAL A 95 19.66 -10.85 4.18
C VAL A 95 19.11 -11.94 3.27
N VAL A 96 18.95 -11.64 1.98
CA VAL A 96 18.45 -12.60 1.00
C VAL A 96 19.52 -13.64 0.69
N ASP A 97 20.77 -13.25 0.46
CA ASP A 97 21.87 -14.19 0.24
C ASP A 97 22.05 -15.14 1.41
N GLN A 98 22.01 -14.63 2.65
CA GLN A 98 22.12 -15.45 3.85
C GLN A 98 21.05 -16.55 3.87
N VAL A 99 19.80 -16.19 3.56
CA VAL A 99 18.69 -17.17 3.55
C VAL A 99 18.84 -18.17 2.41
N PHE A 100 19.14 -17.72 1.19
CA PHE A 100 19.32 -18.61 0.04
C PHE A 100 20.50 -19.57 0.24
N ALA A 101 21.62 -19.08 0.76
CA ALA A 101 22.78 -19.90 1.09
C ALA A 101 22.44 -20.96 2.14
N ALA A 102 21.71 -20.59 3.20
CA ALA A 102 21.26 -21.54 4.20
C ALA A 102 20.32 -22.60 3.59
N VAL A 103 19.37 -22.23 2.75
CA VAL A 103 18.47 -23.21 2.09
C VAL A 103 19.25 -24.17 1.20
N LEU A 104 20.23 -23.68 0.45
CA LEU A 104 21.09 -24.51 -0.41
C LEU A 104 22.01 -25.44 0.38
N ASP A 105 22.49 -25.02 1.55
CA ASP A 105 23.28 -25.86 2.45
C ASP A 105 22.44 -27.03 3.01
N PHE A 106 21.22 -26.75 3.46
CA PHE A 106 20.29 -27.79 3.92
C PHE A 106 19.75 -28.67 2.77
N TYR A 107 19.56 -28.11 1.57
CA TYR A 107 18.98 -28.80 0.42
C TYR A 107 19.81 -28.59 -0.87
N PRO A 108 20.98 -29.25 -1.02
CA PRO A 108 21.90 -28.97 -2.14
C PRO A 108 21.38 -29.31 -3.54
N LYS A 109 20.36 -30.15 -3.64
CA LYS A 109 19.77 -30.62 -4.91
C LYS A 109 18.36 -30.07 -5.14
N LEU A 110 17.97 -29.00 -4.44
CA LEU A 110 16.64 -28.44 -4.54
C LEU A 110 16.44 -27.78 -5.91
N ASP A 111 15.30 -28.02 -6.55
CA ASP A 111 14.96 -27.33 -7.79
C ASP A 111 14.72 -25.83 -7.53
N THR A 112 14.91 -25.02 -8.57
CA THR A 112 14.84 -23.56 -8.48
C THR A 112 13.53 -23.04 -7.91
N LYS A 113 12.38 -23.66 -8.29
CA LYS A 113 11.08 -23.19 -7.83
C LYS A 113 10.91 -23.44 -6.33
N ARG A 114 11.27 -24.63 -5.86
CA ARG A 114 11.25 -24.94 -4.43
C ARG A 114 12.27 -24.13 -3.64
N LEU A 115 13.43 -23.84 -4.21
CA LEU A 115 14.43 -22.95 -3.60
C LEU A 115 13.85 -21.56 -3.35
N VAL A 116 13.21 -20.96 -4.36
CA VAL A 116 12.59 -19.63 -4.22
C VAL A 116 11.50 -19.67 -3.15
N HIS A 117 10.55 -20.61 -3.24
CA HIS A 117 9.46 -20.70 -2.27
C HIS A 117 9.95 -20.88 -0.82
N GLU A 118 10.91 -21.79 -0.58
CA GLU A 118 11.43 -22.04 0.77
C GLU A 118 12.26 -20.85 1.27
N SER A 119 13.04 -20.20 0.41
CA SER A 119 13.79 -18.99 0.79
C SER A 119 12.86 -17.82 1.13
N VAL A 120 11.84 -17.55 0.32
CA VAL A 120 10.85 -16.50 0.59
C VAL A 120 10.09 -16.79 1.89
N ARG A 121 9.69 -18.05 2.12
CA ARG A 121 9.06 -18.46 3.38
C ARG A 121 9.96 -18.17 4.59
N ARG A 122 11.26 -18.49 4.50
CA ARG A 122 12.22 -18.23 5.59
C ARG A 122 12.50 -16.74 5.78
N LEU A 123 12.51 -15.94 4.72
CA LEU A 123 12.61 -14.48 4.81
C LEU A 123 11.41 -13.89 5.57
N ILE A 124 10.20 -14.34 5.25
CA ILE A 124 8.98 -13.96 5.99
C ILE A 124 9.13 -14.32 7.48
N SER A 125 9.55 -15.55 7.79
CA SER A 125 9.74 -15.97 9.19
C SER A 125 10.78 -15.10 9.91
N LEU A 126 11.92 -14.82 9.27
CA LEU A 126 12.97 -13.96 9.82
C LEU A 126 12.44 -12.55 10.15
N MET A 127 11.66 -11.95 9.25
CA MET A 127 11.06 -10.63 9.45
C MET A 127 10.03 -10.64 10.58
N ILE A 128 9.17 -11.67 10.64
CA ILE A 128 8.17 -11.81 11.70
C ILE A 128 8.84 -11.97 13.06
N ASP A 129 9.86 -12.84 13.15
CA ASP A 129 10.59 -13.10 14.39
C ASP A 129 11.27 -11.81 14.91
N ASP A 130 11.84 -11.01 14.00
CA ASP A 130 12.41 -9.71 14.34
C ASP A 130 11.35 -8.73 14.88
N VAL A 131 10.22 -8.58 14.19
CA VAL A 131 9.13 -7.68 14.63
C VAL A 131 8.62 -8.11 16.00
N VAL A 132 8.42 -9.40 16.25
CA VAL A 132 7.97 -9.91 17.54
C VAL A 132 9.00 -9.62 18.64
N ALA A 133 10.28 -9.87 18.38
CA ALA A 133 11.35 -9.62 19.35
C ALA A 133 11.49 -8.12 19.67
N GLU A 134 11.51 -7.26 18.64
CA GLU A 134 11.64 -5.82 18.80
C GLU A 134 10.40 -5.21 19.49
N THR A 135 9.20 -5.67 19.14
CA THR A 135 7.96 -5.22 19.79
C THR A 135 7.98 -5.57 21.28
N ARG A 136 8.39 -6.80 21.65
CA ARG A 136 8.55 -7.20 23.06
C ARG A 136 9.55 -6.31 23.80
N ARG A 137 10.68 -5.98 23.16
CA ARG A 137 11.68 -5.06 23.72
C ARG A 137 11.10 -3.67 23.96
N ARG A 138 10.35 -3.12 22.99
CA ARG A 138 9.71 -1.81 23.09
C ARG A 138 8.59 -1.77 24.13
N VAL A 139 7.80 -2.85 24.26
CA VAL A 139 6.81 -3.00 25.34
C VAL A 139 7.48 -3.00 26.70
N ALA A 140 8.58 -3.73 26.88
CA ALA A 140 9.32 -3.75 28.14
C ALA A 140 9.96 -2.40 28.51
N LEU A 141 10.35 -1.63 27.48
CA LEU A 141 10.94 -0.29 27.63
C LEU A 141 9.90 0.76 28.00
N HIS A 142 8.81 0.86 27.23
CA HIS A 142 7.81 1.93 27.38
C HIS A 142 6.69 1.58 28.37
N LYS A 143 6.44 0.29 28.60
CA LYS A 143 5.42 -0.25 29.50
C LYS A 143 4.03 0.42 29.35
N PRO A 144 3.48 0.51 28.13
CA PRO A 144 2.14 1.05 27.94
C PRO A 144 1.12 0.15 28.66
N ASP A 145 0.17 0.75 29.36
CA ASP A 145 -0.89 0.08 30.11
C ASP A 145 -2.24 0.05 29.38
N SER A 146 -2.31 0.72 28.22
CA SER A 146 -3.53 0.91 27.43
C SER A 146 -3.20 1.18 25.96
N ALA A 147 -4.18 1.00 25.07
CA ALA A 147 -4.03 1.35 23.65
C ALA A 147 -3.78 2.87 23.47
N ASP A 148 -4.38 3.70 24.31
CA ASP A 148 -4.17 5.15 24.27
C ASP A 148 -2.74 5.52 24.66
N ALA A 149 -2.15 4.83 25.65
CA ALA A 149 -0.74 4.97 25.96
C ALA A 149 0.17 4.59 24.78
N VAL A 150 -0.22 3.62 23.93
CA VAL A 150 0.50 3.29 22.70
C VAL A 150 0.41 4.40 21.67
N ARG A 151 -0.77 4.99 21.46
CA ARG A 151 -0.98 6.11 20.52
C ARG A 151 -0.17 7.34 20.90
N ALA A 152 -0.04 7.59 22.20
CA ALA A 152 0.65 8.75 22.77
C ALA A 152 2.19 8.64 22.82
N LEU A 153 2.78 7.51 22.41
CA LEU A 153 4.24 7.38 22.36
C LEU A 153 4.84 8.32 21.30
N ASP A 154 6.08 8.74 21.51
CA ASP A 154 6.84 9.51 20.52
C ASP A 154 7.38 8.64 19.37
N THR A 155 7.28 7.31 19.50
CA THR A 155 7.74 6.33 18.50
C THR A 155 6.74 5.18 18.38
N PRO A 156 6.66 4.51 17.23
CA PRO A 156 5.78 3.34 17.09
C PRO A 156 6.22 2.22 18.03
N LEU A 157 5.25 1.53 18.63
CA LEU A 157 5.50 0.39 19.51
C LEU A 157 5.91 -0.84 18.71
N VAL A 158 5.26 -1.07 17.56
CA VAL A 158 5.53 -2.18 16.66
C VAL A 158 6.44 -1.68 15.54
N SER A 159 7.61 -2.30 15.39
CA SER A 159 8.63 -1.87 14.45
C SER A 159 9.62 -2.99 14.19
N PHE A 160 10.32 -2.92 13.06
CA PHE A 160 11.55 -3.69 12.87
C PHE A 160 12.65 -3.20 13.81
N SER A 161 13.56 -4.11 14.18
CA SER A 161 14.82 -3.70 14.78
C SER A 161 15.62 -2.81 13.83
N THR A 162 16.54 -2.01 14.36
CA THR A 162 17.42 -1.17 13.52
C THR A 162 18.18 -1.98 12.46
N GLY A 163 18.58 -3.21 12.82
CA GLY A 163 19.29 -4.11 11.89
C GLY A 163 18.38 -4.60 10.77
N MET A 164 17.18 -5.08 11.11
CA MET A 164 16.21 -5.55 10.11
C MET A 164 15.70 -4.42 9.22
N ALA A 165 15.41 -3.24 9.78
CA ALA A 165 15.00 -2.07 9.00
C ALA A 165 16.04 -1.67 7.95
N ALA A 166 17.34 -1.80 8.26
CA ALA A 166 18.41 -1.55 7.28
C ALA A 166 18.42 -2.59 6.15
N GLN A 167 18.19 -3.87 6.46
CA GLN A 167 18.11 -4.95 5.46
C GLN A 167 16.86 -4.81 4.58
N GLU A 168 15.73 -4.48 5.20
CA GLU A 168 14.46 -4.24 4.54
C GLU A 168 14.57 -3.07 3.55
N ALA A 169 15.23 -1.98 3.94
CA ALA A 169 15.47 -0.85 3.05
C ALA A 169 16.35 -1.21 1.84
N LEU A 170 17.32 -2.12 2.00
CA LEU A 170 18.13 -2.64 0.88
C LEU A 170 17.28 -3.49 -0.06
N LEU A 171 16.42 -4.36 0.48
CA LEU A 171 15.49 -5.16 -0.31
C LEU A 171 14.51 -4.28 -1.10
N LYS A 172 13.86 -3.32 -0.43
CA LYS A 172 12.97 -2.33 -1.08
C LYS A 172 13.69 -1.57 -2.19
N ARG A 173 14.95 -1.16 -1.96
CA ARG A 173 15.76 -0.50 -2.99
C ARG A 173 16.05 -1.40 -4.19
N PHE A 174 16.37 -2.66 -3.95
CA PHE A 174 16.59 -3.64 -5.01
C PHE A 174 15.32 -3.84 -5.85
N LEU A 175 14.18 -4.14 -5.20
CA LEU A 175 12.89 -4.33 -5.87
C LEU A 175 12.49 -3.07 -6.65
N PHE A 176 12.70 -1.88 -6.08
CA PHE A 176 12.41 -0.64 -6.77
C PHE A 176 13.20 -0.48 -8.07
N GLN A 177 14.49 -0.82 -8.07
CA GLN A 177 15.34 -0.69 -9.25
C GLN A 177 15.09 -1.78 -10.28
N ARG A 178 14.90 -3.03 -9.84
CA ARG A 178 14.84 -4.20 -10.73
C ARG A 178 13.43 -4.58 -11.17
N MET A 179 12.42 -4.33 -10.34
CA MET A 179 11.02 -4.65 -10.61
C MET A 179 10.25 -3.41 -11.06
N TYR A 180 10.02 -2.43 -10.19
CA TYR A 180 9.09 -1.32 -10.50
C TYR A 180 9.59 -0.41 -11.61
N ARG A 181 10.91 -0.24 -11.76
CA ARG A 181 11.50 0.52 -12.86
C ARG A 181 11.78 -0.30 -14.13
N HIS A 182 11.41 -1.58 -14.14
CA HIS A 182 11.59 -2.43 -15.31
C HIS A 182 10.75 -1.92 -16.50
N TYR A 183 11.30 -1.95 -17.72
CA TYR A 183 10.65 -1.36 -18.89
C TYR A 183 9.26 -1.95 -19.19
N LYS A 184 9.05 -3.25 -18.93
CA LYS A 184 7.74 -3.90 -19.07
C LYS A 184 6.70 -3.33 -18.09
N VAL A 185 7.10 -3.11 -16.83
CA VAL A 185 6.25 -2.52 -15.79
C VAL A 185 5.95 -1.08 -16.14
N ASN A 186 6.97 -0.27 -16.46
CA ASN A 186 6.78 1.12 -16.89
C ASN A 186 5.84 1.27 -18.09
N ARG A 187 5.92 0.36 -19.08
CA ARG A 187 5.00 0.35 -20.23
C ARG A 187 3.55 0.13 -19.79
N MET A 188 3.31 -0.77 -18.85
CA MET A 188 1.97 -1.00 -18.32
C MET A 188 1.48 0.20 -17.49
N THR A 189 2.33 0.74 -16.61
CA THR A 189 2.03 1.93 -15.82
C THR A 189 1.68 3.14 -16.70
N LEU A 190 2.38 3.31 -17.82
CA LEU A 190 2.06 4.37 -18.80
C LEU A 190 0.66 4.20 -19.39
N LYS A 191 0.29 2.97 -19.78
CA LYS A 191 -1.04 2.67 -20.31
C LYS A 191 -2.13 2.94 -19.28
N ALA A 192 -1.98 2.41 -18.07
CA ALA A 192 -2.93 2.63 -16.98
C ALA A 192 -3.10 4.13 -16.66
N ARG A 193 -1.99 4.87 -16.56
CA ARG A 193 -2.03 6.32 -16.35
C ARG A 193 -2.80 7.03 -17.46
N ARG A 194 -2.55 6.66 -18.72
CA ARG A 194 -3.23 7.26 -19.87
C ARG A 194 -4.73 6.97 -19.83
N THR A 195 -5.11 5.72 -19.58
CA THR A 195 -6.51 5.29 -19.42
C THR A 195 -7.23 6.11 -18.35
N VAL A 196 -6.67 6.22 -17.14
CA VAL A 196 -7.26 7.00 -16.05
C VAL A 196 -7.37 8.49 -16.39
N MET A 197 -6.34 9.07 -17.03
CA MET A 197 -6.36 10.48 -17.43
C MET A 197 -7.43 10.77 -18.50
N ASP A 198 -7.54 9.90 -19.50
CA ASP A 198 -8.51 10.05 -20.58
C ASP A 198 -9.94 9.91 -20.04
N LEU A 199 -10.20 8.87 -19.22
CA LEU A 199 -11.47 8.67 -18.52
C LEU A 199 -11.83 9.88 -17.66
N PHE A 200 -10.91 10.35 -16.81
CA PHE A 200 -11.18 11.50 -15.96
C PHE A 200 -11.51 12.75 -16.79
N THR A 201 -10.78 12.98 -17.88
CA THR A 201 -10.98 14.16 -18.73
C THR A 201 -12.33 14.16 -19.42
N VAL A 202 -12.72 13.03 -20.02
CA VAL A 202 -14.00 12.94 -20.74
C VAL A 202 -15.18 13.00 -19.77
N LEU A 203 -15.14 12.25 -18.68
CA LEU A 203 -16.25 12.20 -17.71
C LEU A 203 -16.43 13.52 -16.95
N LEU A 204 -15.34 14.29 -16.74
CA LEU A 204 -15.42 15.62 -16.14
C LEU A 204 -15.97 16.68 -17.10
N THR A 205 -15.66 16.57 -18.39
CA THR A 205 -16.08 17.55 -19.41
C THR A 205 -17.49 17.26 -19.91
N GLU A 206 -17.84 15.98 -20.06
CA GLU A 206 -19.11 15.50 -20.59
C GLU A 206 -19.77 14.54 -19.57
N PRO A 207 -20.25 15.04 -18.41
CA PRO A 207 -20.82 14.18 -17.37
C PRO A 207 -22.08 13.41 -17.83
N GLY A 208 -22.67 13.77 -18.98
CA GLY A 208 -23.77 13.03 -19.59
C GLY A 208 -23.38 11.65 -20.16
N VAL A 209 -22.08 11.34 -20.27
CA VAL A 209 -21.61 9.99 -20.66
C VAL A 209 -21.37 9.07 -19.45
N LEU A 210 -21.54 9.57 -18.22
CA LEU A 210 -21.57 8.71 -17.04
C LEU A 210 -22.85 7.85 -17.04
N PRO A 211 -22.84 6.68 -16.36
CA PRO A 211 -24.07 5.97 -16.06
C PRO A 211 -25.08 6.90 -15.33
N PRO A 212 -26.40 6.76 -15.58
CA PRO A 212 -27.41 7.72 -15.11
C PRO A 212 -27.36 8.02 -13.61
N GLU A 213 -27.12 7.00 -12.78
CA GLU A 213 -27.03 7.13 -11.33
C GLU A 213 -25.83 7.98 -10.88
N TRP A 214 -24.72 7.94 -11.61
CA TRP A 214 -23.54 8.76 -11.36
C TRP A 214 -23.72 10.17 -11.93
N ALA A 215 -24.28 10.29 -13.14
CA ALA A 215 -24.56 11.57 -13.78
C ALA A 215 -25.48 12.44 -12.91
N ALA A 216 -26.47 11.83 -12.24
CA ALA A 216 -27.40 12.50 -11.34
C ALA A 216 -26.75 13.15 -10.10
N LEU A 217 -25.54 12.70 -9.70
CA LEU A 217 -24.79 13.26 -8.57
C LEU A 217 -23.90 14.45 -8.97
N THR A 218 -23.81 14.77 -10.27
CA THR A 218 -22.94 15.83 -10.79
C THR A 218 -23.59 17.21 -10.70
N GLN A 219 -22.78 18.26 -10.79
CA GLN A 219 -23.25 19.66 -10.81
C GLN A 219 -22.76 20.38 -12.08
N GLY A 220 -22.87 19.69 -13.22
CA GLY A 220 -22.45 20.19 -14.53
C GLY A 220 -20.94 20.02 -14.85
N PRO A 221 -20.52 20.31 -16.10
CA PRO A 221 -19.15 20.11 -16.55
C PRO A 221 -18.10 20.84 -15.69
N LYS A 222 -16.99 20.18 -15.39
CA LYS A 222 -15.80 20.75 -14.72
C LYS A 222 -16.03 21.35 -13.33
N SER A 223 -17.20 21.14 -12.71
CA SER A 223 -17.45 21.57 -11.34
C SER A 223 -16.65 20.72 -10.34
N LYS A 224 -16.43 21.25 -9.13
CA LYS A 224 -15.74 20.51 -8.05
C LYS A 224 -16.51 19.25 -7.65
N GLN A 225 -17.84 19.31 -7.61
CA GLN A 225 -18.69 18.17 -7.29
C GLN A 225 -18.57 17.09 -8.37
N THR A 226 -18.66 17.47 -9.65
CA THR A 226 -18.47 16.53 -10.76
C THR A 226 -17.09 15.88 -10.71
N ALA A 227 -16.02 16.64 -10.43
CA ALA A 227 -14.69 16.07 -10.27
C ALA A 227 -14.62 15.02 -9.15
N ARG A 228 -15.32 15.23 -8.02
CA ARG A 228 -15.40 14.23 -6.94
C ARG A 228 -16.14 12.97 -7.39
N VAL A 229 -17.32 13.12 -7.98
CA VAL A 229 -18.13 12.00 -8.50
C VAL A 229 -17.34 11.17 -9.51
N VAL A 230 -16.62 11.83 -10.42
CA VAL A 230 -15.77 11.16 -11.42
C VAL A 230 -14.60 10.43 -10.76
N CYS A 231 -13.95 11.03 -9.76
CA CYS A 231 -12.91 10.35 -8.98
C CYS A 231 -13.45 9.08 -8.31
N ASP A 232 -14.62 9.16 -7.68
CA ASP A 232 -15.22 8.04 -6.96
C ASP A 232 -15.67 6.93 -7.93
N TYR A 233 -16.25 7.29 -9.08
CA TYR A 233 -16.60 6.34 -10.15
C TYR A 233 -15.37 5.62 -10.69
N ILE A 234 -14.31 6.36 -11.05
CA ILE A 234 -13.06 5.76 -11.56
C ILE A 234 -12.36 4.90 -10.50
N ALA A 235 -12.32 5.36 -9.24
CA ALA A 235 -11.71 4.60 -8.15
C ALA A 235 -12.49 3.31 -7.81
N GLY A 236 -13.79 3.27 -8.12
CA GLY A 236 -14.61 2.07 -8.00
C GLY A 236 -14.42 1.03 -9.11
N MET A 237 -13.67 1.35 -10.17
CA MET A 237 -13.44 0.43 -11.29
C MET A 237 -12.36 -0.60 -10.97
N THR A 238 -12.55 -1.82 -11.47
CA THR A 238 -11.43 -2.77 -11.63
C THR A 238 -10.60 -2.40 -12.86
N ASP A 239 -9.34 -2.84 -12.92
CA ASP A 239 -8.46 -2.61 -14.07
C ASP A 239 -9.11 -3.03 -15.40
N LEU A 240 -9.71 -4.23 -15.44
CA LEU A 240 -10.37 -4.76 -16.63
C LEU A 240 -11.55 -3.86 -17.04
N PHE A 241 -12.37 -3.44 -16.08
CA PHE A 241 -13.50 -2.55 -16.35
C PHE A 241 -13.01 -1.19 -16.87
N ALA A 242 -11.98 -0.58 -16.25
CA ALA A 242 -11.44 0.70 -16.68
C ALA A 242 -10.91 0.64 -18.13
N PHE A 243 -10.24 -0.45 -18.53
CA PHE A 243 -9.80 -0.63 -19.91
C PHE A 243 -10.97 -0.83 -20.88
N GLN A 244 -12.00 -1.58 -20.49
CA GLN A 244 -13.19 -1.76 -21.32
C GLN A 244 -13.97 -0.47 -21.48
N GLU A 245 -14.14 0.29 -20.40
CA GLU A 245 -14.84 1.57 -20.41
C GLU A 245 -14.10 2.61 -21.24
N HIS A 246 -12.78 2.69 -21.10
CA HIS A 246 -11.95 3.51 -21.98
C HIS A 246 -12.10 3.09 -23.44
N ARG A 247 -12.15 1.78 -23.72
CA ARG A 247 -12.41 1.32 -25.08
C ARG A 247 -13.79 1.76 -25.59
N ARG A 248 -14.88 1.57 -24.84
CA ARG A 248 -16.23 2.00 -25.25
C ARG A 248 -16.31 3.49 -25.57
N LEU A 249 -15.65 4.33 -24.77
CA LEU A 249 -15.72 5.78 -24.90
C LEU A 249 -14.83 6.34 -26.02
N PHE A 250 -13.76 5.64 -26.41
CA PHE A 250 -12.76 6.17 -27.35
C PHE A 250 -12.61 5.36 -28.65
N ASP A 251 -13.10 4.13 -28.72
CA ASP A 251 -13.01 3.23 -29.89
C ASP A 251 -14.38 3.08 -30.57
N LEU A 252 -14.55 3.72 -31.73
CA LEU A 252 -15.78 3.64 -32.54
C LEU A 252 -16.10 2.22 -33.03
N SER A 253 -15.14 1.29 -32.97
CA SER A 253 -15.35 -0.12 -33.33
C SER A 253 -15.80 -1.00 -32.16
N ALA A 254 -15.80 -0.44 -30.93
CA ALA A 254 -16.34 -1.11 -29.77
C ALA A 254 -17.87 -0.95 -29.78
N ASN A 255 -18.58 -1.97 -30.28
CA ASN A 255 -20.03 -2.06 -30.10
C ASN A 255 -20.37 -2.18 -28.60
N GLU A 256 -21.52 -1.62 -28.21
CA GLU A 256 -22.08 -1.61 -26.85
C GLU A 256 -21.94 -2.94 -26.10
#